data_AF-A0A953JLW9-F1
#
_entry.id   AF-A0A953JLW9-F1
#
_cell.length_a   1.000
_cell.length_b   1.000
_cell.length_c   1.000
_cell.angle_alpha   90.00
_cell.angle_beta   90.00
_cell.angle_gamma   90.00
#
_symmetry.space_group_name_H-M   'P 1'
#
loop_
_entity.id
_entity.type
_entity.pdbx_description
1 polymer ?
#
loop_
_entity_poly.entity_id
_entity_poly.type
_entity_poly.pdbx_seq_one_letter_code
_entity_poly.pdbx_strand_id
1 'polypeptide(L)' 'MAPKLSAIGCGLTILRARGRRLCKTLRADGTLIPYDSARTFDLHHEPLADLAGLADLLRRL' A
#
# COMPACT_ATOMS: atom_id res chain seq x y z
N MET A 1 -32.90 4.24 -24.27
CA MET A 1 -31.71 3.37 -24.17
C MET A 1 -30.76 4.03 -23.18
N ALA A 2 -30.78 3.59 -21.92
CA ALA A 2 -30.01 4.22 -20.85
C ALA A 2 -28.52 3.85 -20.94
N PRO A 3 -27.59 4.77 -20.65
CA PRO A 3 -26.16 4.47 -20.69
C PRO A 3 -25.81 3.41 -19.64
N LYS A 4 -25.12 2.35 -20.04
CA LYS A 4 -24.50 1.38 -19.11
C LYS A 4 -23.48 2.16 -18.28
N LEU A 5 -23.73 2.32 -16.98
CA LEU A 5 -22.68 2.68 -16.03
C LEU A 5 -21.57 1.64 -16.20
N SER A 6 -20.44 2.02 -16.79
CA SER A 6 -19.21 1.25 -16.67
C SER A 6 -18.95 1.14 -15.17
N ALA A 7 -19.05 -0.07 -14.62
CA ALA A 7 -18.82 -0.32 -13.21
C ALA A 7 -17.46 0.28 -12.84
N ILE A 8 -17.48 1.38 -12.09
CA ILE A 8 -16.28 1.92 -11.46
C ILE A 8 -15.94 0.85 -10.43
N GLY A 9 -15.03 -0.06 -10.79
CA GLY A 9 -14.64 -1.16 -9.93
C GLY A 9 -14.14 -0.58 -8.62
N CYS A 10 -14.81 -0.91 -7.52
CA CYS A 10 -14.33 -0.55 -6.19
C CYS A 10 -13.10 -1.43 -5.89
N GLY A 11 -12.04 -0.84 -5.37
CA GLY A 11 -10.78 -1.53 -5.12
C GLY A 11 -9.94 -0.79 -4.10
N LEU A 12 -9.09 -1.52 -3.39
CA LEU A 12 -8.14 -0.96 -2.44
C LEU A 12 -6.71 -1.28 -2.88
N THR A 13 -5.82 -0.32 -2.67
CA THR A 13 -4.38 -0.55 -2.83
C THR A 13 -3.80 -0.82 -1.45
N ILE A 14 -3.25 -2.01 -1.27
CA ILE A 14 -2.58 -2.45 -0.05
C ILE A 14 -1.09 -2.11 -0.16
N LEU A 15 -0.58 -1.39 0.83
CA LEU A 15 0.83 -1.04 0.94
C LEU A 15 1.51 -2.02 1.91
N ARG A 16 2.44 -2.86 1.42
CA ARG A 16 3.17 -3.83 2.25
C ARG A 16 4.64 -3.43 2.36
N ALA A 17 5.10 -3.14 3.58
CA ALA A 17 6.52 -2.88 3.79
C ALA A 17 7.34 -4.17 3.65
N ARG A 18 8.45 -4.13 2.90
CA ARG A 18 9.39 -5.25 2.76
C ARG A 18 10.81 -4.83 3.17
N GLY A 19 11.58 -5.81 3.65
CA GLY A 19 13.01 -5.68 3.95
C GLY A 19 13.33 -5.37 5.42
N ARG A 20 14.61 -5.56 5.78
CA ARG A 20 15.16 -5.01 7.03
C ARG A 20 15.39 -3.50 6.82
N ARG A 21 15.20 -2.69 7.88
CA ARG A 21 15.53 -1.25 7.88
C ARG A 21 16.84 -1.05 7.11
N LEU A 22 16.79 -0.29 6.02
CA LEU A 22 18.00 0.07 5.29
C LEU A 22 18.90 0.87 6.24
N CYS A 23 20.20 0.59 6.19
CA CYS A 23 21.23 1.21 7.04
C CYS A 23 21.09 2.75 7.05
N LYS A 24 21.40 3.38 8.20
CA LYS A 24 21.42 4.85 8.36
C LYS A 24 22.06 5.49 7.13
N THR A 25 21.37 6.45 6.51
CA THR A 25 21.98 7.27 5.46
C THR A 25 22.58 8.50 6.13
N LEU A 26 23.89 8.68 5.98
CA LEU A 26 24.58 9.93 6.29
C LEU A 26 24.66 10.78 5.03
N ARG A 27 24.12 11.99 5.09
CA ARG A 27 24.32 12.99 4.05
C ARG A 27 25.74 13.57 4.16
N ALA A 28 26.22 14.18 3.07
CA ALA A 28 27.55 14.79 3.01
C ALA A 28 27.73 15.97 3.99
N ASP A 29 26.64 16.57 4.46
CA ASP A 29 26.60 17.62 5.48
C ASP A 29 26.59 17.09 6.93
N GLY A 30 26.69 15.77 7.11
CA GLY A 30 26.66 15.12 8.42
C GLY A 30 25.26 14.84 8.95
N THR A 31 24.20 15.19 8.22
CA THR A 31 22.82 14.93 8.64
C THR A 31 22.54 13.42 8.61
N LEU A 32 22.10 12.89 9.74
CA LEU A 32 21.66 11.51 9.86
C LEU A 32 20.18 11.39 9.47
N ILE A 33 19.88 10.60 8.43
CA ILE A 33 18.51 10.23 8.11
C ILE A 33 18.08 9.06 9.03
N PRO A 34 17.04 9.22 9.87
CA PRO A 34 16.61 8.18 10.79
C PRO A 34 16.12 6.93 10.06
N TYR A 35 16.38 5.76 10.65
CA TYR A 35 16.05 4.43 10.12
C TYR A 35 14.59 4.23 9.66
N ASP A 36 13.64 4.99 10.19
CA ASP A 36 12.22 4.82 9.88
C ASP A 36 11.76 5.50 8.59
N SER A 37 12.59 6.35 7.99
CA SER A 37 12.19 7.12 6.81
C SER A 37 12.43 6.39 5.48
N ALA A 38 13.22 5.31 5.46
CA ALA A 38 13.53 4.52 4.27
C ALA A 38 12.97 3.09 4.40
N ARG A 39 11.69 2.91 4.06
CA ARG A 39 11.07 1.60 3.87
C ARG A 39 10.77 1.40 2.40
N THR A 40 11.06 0.21 1.88
CA THR A 40 10.56 -0.22 0.57
C THR A 40 9.17 -0.78 0.75
N PHE A 41 8.25 -0.39 -0.12
CA PHE A 41 6.86 -0.84 -0.10
C PHE A 41 6.53 -1.54 -1.41
N ASP A 42 5.88 -2.69 -1.28
CA ASP A 42 5.20 -3.36 -2.38
C ASP A 42 3.75 -2.86 -2.43
N LEU A 43 3.27 -2.54 -3.63
CA LEU A 43 1.89 -2.12 -3.87
C LEU A 43 1.10 -3.29 -4.45
N HIS A 44 -0.01 -3.64 -3.81
CA HIS A 44 -0.91 -4.69 -4.27
C HIS A 44 -2.32 -4.14 -4.44
N HIS A 45 -2.86 -4.21 -5.64
CA HIS A 45 -4.24 -3.79 -5.91
C HIS A 45 -5.19 -4.97 -5.70
N GLU A 46 -6.15 -4.81 -4.78
CA GLU A 46 -7.19 -5.80 -4.50
C GLU A 46 -8.57 -5.27 -4.92
N PRO A 47 -9.22 -5.89 -5.92
CA PRO A 47 -10.59 -5.54 -6.27
C PRO A 47 -11.55 -5.94 -5.15
N LEU A 48 -12.52 -5.08 -4.86
CA LEU A 48 -13.49 -5.28 -3.79
C LEU A 48 -14.90 -5.14 -4.33
N ALA A 49 -15.69 -6.19 -4.13
CA ALA A 49 -17.09 -6.21 -4.54
C ALA A 49 -17.98 -5.43 -3.54
N ASP A 50 -17.70 -5.55 -2.24
CA ASP A 50 -18.53 -5.00 -1.16
C ASP A 50 -17.81 -4.95 0.21
N LEU A 51 -18.55 -4.52 1.24
CA LEU A 51 -18.06 -4.45 2.63
C LEU A 51 -17.79 -5.82 3.26
N ALA A 52 -18.48 -6.88 2.83
CA ALA A 52 -18.23 -8.23 3.33
C ALA A 52 -16.86 -8.73 2.82
N GLY A 53 -16.58 -8.52 1.52
CA GLY A 53 -15.28 -8.77 0.91
C GLY A 53 -14.16 -7.96 1.57
N LEU A 54 -14.45 -6.73 2.03
CA LEU A 54 -13.49 -5.94 2.80
C LEU A 54 -13.19 -6.59 4.16
N ALA A 55 -14.20 -7.04 4.90
CA ALA A 55 -14.00 -7.69 6.19
C ALA A 55 -13.14 -8.97 6.04
N ASP A 56 -13.38 -9.76 5.00
CA ASP A 56 -12.60 -10.98 4.72
C ASP A 56 -11.18 -10.67 4.24
N LEU A 57 -10.99 -9.58 3.49
CA LEU A 57 -9.65 -9.10 3.14
C LEU A 57 -8.86 -8.71 4.39
N LEU A 58 -9.44 -7.90 5.28
CA LEU A 58 -8.77 -7.43 6.49
C LEU A 58 -8.41 -8.55 7.47
N ARG A 59 -9.19 -9.63 7.53
CA ARG A 59 -8.87 -10.81 8.37
C ARG A 59 -7.68 -11.62 7.85
N ARG A 60 -7.33 -11.51 6.56
CA ARG A 60 -6.26 -12.30 5.91
C ARG A 60 -4.91 -11.58 5.86
N LEU A 61 -4.88 -10.27 6.10
CA LEU A 61 -3.66 -9.44 6.13
C LEU A 61 -2.95 -9.51 7.47
#